data_AF-A0AAD4FQ83-F1
#
_entry.id   AF-A0AAD4FQ83-F1
#
_cell.length_a   1.000
_cell.length_b   1.000
_cell.length_c   1.000
_cell.angle_alpha   90.00
_cell.angle_beta   90.00
_cell.angle_gamma   90.00
#
_symmetry.space_group_name_H-M   'P 1'
#
loop_
_entity.id
_entity.type
_entity.pdbx_description
1 polymer ?
#
loop_
_entity_poly.entity_id
_entity_poly.type
_entity_poly.pdbx_seq_one_letter_code
_entity_poly.pdbx_strand_id
1 'polypeptide(L)'
;MVRLLAAASVLVLAGCASQRPDLSQEEWKLREYKNHNKQEVIAAAREVIRLSDPSDVNFENTSDGFNATRTSIGFYVVANEIDGYSFNFVAQEKNGVTRSRLEIEETEINQSLLTLGLPVGKNGKPDHPYVYELFYARMAYLLGDKAEWYRCDDAVSRVSARYGLPNDARKLGMASICGKFSDDNIPNSTSKKVDLF
;
A
#
# COMPACT_ATOMS: atom_id res chain seq x y z
N MET A 1 -40.97 -15.25 50.09
CA MET A 1 -40.61 -13.83 49.93
C MET A 1 -39.11 -13.68 50.19
N VAL A 2 -38.29 -13.66 49.11
CA VAL A 2 -37.38 -12.56 48.68
C VAL A 2 -36.36 -12.20 49.78
N ARG A 3 -35.05 -12.45 49.64
CA ARG A 3 -34.06 -11.66 48.86
C ARG A 3 -32.84 -12.54 48.53
N LEU A 4 -32.69 -12.98 47.28
CA LEU A 4 -31.78 -12.43 46.25
C LEU A 4 -30.28 -12.52 46.61
N LEU A 5 -29.70 -13.63 46.16
CA LEU A 5 -28.27 -13.91 45.99
C LEU A 5 -27.62 -12.86 45.07
N ALA A 6 -26.67 -12.09 45.60
CA ALA A 6 -25.76 -11.26 44.84
C ALA A 6 -24.35 -11.87 44.93
N ALA A 7 -24.11 -12.95 44.17
CA ALA A 7 -22.76 -13.44 43.93
C ALA A 7 -22.27 -12.82 42.62
N ALA A 8 -21.61 -11.67 42.75
CA ALA A 8 -21.09 -10.88 41.64
C ALA A 8 -20.08 -11.70 40.82
N SER A 9 -20.48 -12.02 39.59
CA SER A 9 -19.63 -12.56 38.54
C SER A 9 -18.61 -11.50 38.11
N VAL A 10 -17.43 -11.49 38.74
CA VAL A 10 -16.26 -10.78 38.21
C VAL A 10 -15.64 -11.67 37.13
N LEU A 11 -16.25 -11.66 35.94
CA LEU A 11 -15.61 -12.12 34.71
C LEU A 11 -14.53 -11.09 34.39
N VAL A 12 -13.29 -11.42 34.77
CA VAL A 12 -12.10 -10.69 34.39
C VAL A 12 -12.03 -10.72 32.86
N LEU A 13 -12.44 -9.60 32.24
CA LEU A 13 -12.11 -9.21 30.88
C LEU A 13 -10.60 -8.96 30.78
N ALA A 14 -9.79 -10.00 31.00
CA ALA A 14 -8.44 -10.06 30.48
C ALA A 14 -8.55 -10.41 28.99
N GLY A 15 -9.13 -9.48 28.23
CA GLY A 15 -8.92 -9.47 26.79
C GLY A 15 -7.43 -9.32 26.60
N CYS A 16 -6.76 -10.40 26.21
CA CYS A 16 -5.39 -10.35 25.76
C CYS A 16 -5.32 -9.29 24.66
N ALA A 17 -4.87 -8.09 25.02
CA ALA A 17 -4.19 -7.21 24.09
C ALA A 17 -2.90 -7.92 23.70
N SER A 18 -3.03 -8.98 22.90
CA SER A 18 -1.93 -9.57 22.18
C SER A 18 -1.51 -8.49 21.19
N GLN A 19 -0.58 -7.66 21.63
CA GLN A 19 0.22 -6.85 20.73
C GLN A 19 0.78 -7.84 19.73
N ARG A 20 0.29 -7.78 18.48
CA ARG A 20 0.84 -8.61 17.41
C ARG A 20 2.35 -8.36 17.42
N PRO A 21 3.18 -9.42 17.40
CA PRO A 21 4.61 -9.25 17.31
C PRO A 21 4.93 -8.31 16.16
N ASP A 22 5.90 -7.43 16.38
CA ASP A 22 6.37 -6.51 15.35
C ASP A 22 6.89 -7.36 14.18
N LEU A 23 6.18 -7.32 13.06
CA LEU A 23 6.54 -8.09 11.88
C LEU A 23 7.85 -7.55 11.34
N SER A 24 8.75 -8.43 10.91
CA SER A 24 9.97 -8.01 10.21
C SER A 24 9.62 -7.30 8.90
N GLN A 25 10.49 -6.40 8.43
CA GLN A 25 10.27 -5.68 7.17
C GLN A 25 10.07 -6.61 5.97
N GLU A 26 10.66 -7.80 5.98
CA GLU A 26 10.47 -8.81 4.94
C GLU A 26 9.06 -9.41 4.95
N GLU A 27 8.42 -9.52 6.11
CA GLU A 27 7.05 -10.05 6.22
C GLU A 27 6.01 -9.04 5.71
N TRP A 28 6.28 -7.74 5.77
CA TRP A 28 5.38 -6.72 5.21
C TRP A 28 5.22 -6.87 3.70
N LYS A 29 6.26 -7.35 3.04
CA LYS A 29 6.36 -7.50 1.59
C LYS A 29 5.67 -8.75 1.06
N LEU A 30 5.16 -9.64 1.93
CA LEU A 30 4.73 -10.97 1.54
C LEU A 30 3.23 -11.17 1.75
N ARG A 31 2.60 -11.87 0.79
CA ARG A 31 1.21 -12.30 0.95
C ARG A 31 0.93 -13.66 0.31
N GLU A 32 0.00 -14.40 0.92
CA GLU A 32 -0.49 -15.67 0.40
C GLU A 32 -1.96 -15.54 0.00
N TYR A 33 -2.33 -16.18 -1.11
CA TYR A 33 -3.67 -16.26 -1.66
C TYR A 33 -4.00 -17.72 -1.93
N LYS A 34 -5.02 -18.24 -1.24
CA LYS A 34 -5.41 -19.67 -1.31
C LYS A 34 -6.44 -19.98 -2.38
N ASN A 35 -7.19 -18.98 -2.82
CA ASN A 35 -8.33 -19.13 -3.72
C ASN A 35 -8.11 -18.43 -5.07
N HIS A 36 -6.91 -17.90 -5.30
CA HIS A 36 -6.57 -17.10 -6.49
C HIS A 36 -5.29 -17.67 -7.10
N ASN A 37 -5.32 -17.85 -8.42
CA ASN A 37 -4.17 -18.35 -9.18
C ASN A 37 -3.11 -17.24 -9.39
N LYS A 38 -1.93 -17.63 -9.89
CA LYS A 38 -0.82 -16.70 -10.15
C LYS A 38 -1.24 -15.50 -11.00
N GLN A 39 -2.00 -15.73 -12.06
CA GLN A 39 -2.35 -14.71 -13.06
C GLN A 39 -3.32 -13.68 -12.49
N GLU A 40 -4.33 -14.11 -11.74
CA GLU A 40 -5.28 -13.23 -11.04
C GLU A 40 -4.55 -12.30 -10.05
N VAL A 41 -3.63 -12.86 -9.28
CA VAL A 41 -2.84 -12.11 -8.29
C VAL A 41 -1.92 -11.08 -8.97
N ILE A 42 -1.23 -11.45 -10.05
CA ILE A 42 -0.38 -10.52 -10.83
C ILE A 42 -1.23 -9.41 -11.43
N ALA A 43 -2.37 -9.74 -12.03
CA ALA A 43 -3.19 -8.78 -12.72
C ALA A 43 -3.86 -7.80 -11.72
N ALA A 44 -4.31 -8.28 -10.56
CA ALA A 44 -4.80 -7.43 -9.48
C ALA A 44 -3.70 -6.48 -8.94
N ALA A 45 -2.49 -7.01 -8.71
CA ALA A 45 -1.35 -6.20 -8.27
C ALA A 45 -1.00 -5.09 -9.27
N ARG A 46 -0.99 -5.43 -10.56
CA ARG A 46 -0.74 -4.47 -11.63
C ARG A 46 -1.78 -3.36 -11.62
N GLU A 47 -3.05 -3.73 -11.47
CA GLU A 47 -4.15 -2.78 -11.46
C GLU A 47 -4.08 -1.84 -10.25
N VAL A 48 -3.67 -2.31 -9.07
CA VAL A 48 -3.41 -1.42 -7.92
C VAL A 48 -2.36 -0.37 -8.26
N ILE A 49 -1.23 -0.77 -8.86
CA ILE A 49 -0.17 0.18 -9.24
C ILE A 49 -0.67 1.14 -10.32
N ARG A 50 -1.38 0.64 -11.33
CA ARG A 50 -1.97 1.47 -12.40
C ARG A 50 -2.93 2.51 -11.83
N LEU A 51 -3.78 2.13 -10.87
CA LEU A 51 -4.74 3.04 -10.24
C LEU A 51 -4.07 4.10 -9.34
N SER A 52 -2.86 3.85 -8.85
CA SER A 52 -2.11 4.86 -8.07
C SER A 52 -1.80 6.11 -8.89
N ASP A 53 -1.55 5.95 -10.18
CA ASP A 53 -1.29 7.05 -11.11
C ASP A 53 -1.53 6.61 -12.58
N PRO A 54 -2.77 6.70 -13.09
CA PRO A 54 -3.12 6.12 -14.38
C PRO A 54 -2.36 6.70 -15.59
N SER A 55 -1.81 7.91 -15.49
CA SER A 55 -1.10 8.59 -16.57
C SER A 55 0.40 8.28 -16.61
N ASP A 56 1.00 7.98 -15.47
CA ASP A 56 2.46 8.09 -15.31
C ASP A 56 3.14 6.80 -14.82
N VAL A 57 2.48 5.66 -14.98
CA VAL A 57 3.04 4.33 -14.67
C VAL A 57 3.43 3.59 -15.95
N ASN A 58 4.68 3.13 -15.99
CA ASN A 58 5.19 2.23 -17.03
C ASN A 58 5.38 0.83 -16.46
N PHE A 59 5.03 -0.20 -17.24
CA PHE A 59 5.16 -1.60 -16.82
C PHE A 59 6.06 -2.40 -17.77
N GLU A 60 6.89 -3.24 -17.18
CA GLU A 60 7.67 -4.28 -17.86
C GLU A 60 7.26 -5.65 -17.32
N ASN A 61 6.71 -6.51 -18.18
CA ASN A 61 6.27 -7.83 -17.79
C ASN A 61 7.43 -8.80 -17.59
N THR A 62 7.30 -9.67 -16.59
CA THR A 62 8.19 -10.82 -16.40
C THR A 62 7.37 -12.12 -16.38
N SER A 63 8.03 -13.28 -16.37
CA SER A 63 7.35 -14.58 -16.30
C SER A 63 6.53 -14.79 -15.03
N ASP A 64 6.92 -14.11 -13.95
CA ASP A 64 6.38 -14.31 -12.61
C ASP A 64 5.79 -13.03 -12.02
N GLY A 65 5.64 -11.97 -12.81
CA GLY A 65 5.06 -10.71 -12.36
C GLY A 65 5.42 -9.54 -13.26
N PHE A 66 5.88 -8.43 -12.67
CA PHE A 66 6.23 -7.23 -13.40
C PHE A 66 7.21 -6.35 -12.62
N ASN A 67 7.95 -5.53 -13.36
CA ASN A 67 8.52 -4.29 -12.86
C ASN A 67 7.61 -3.14 -13.28
N ALA A 68 7.46 -2.13 -12.44
CA ALA A 68 6.80 -0.90 -12.80
C ALA A 68 7.60 0.30 -12.32
N THR A 69 7.56 1.38 -13.09
CA THR A 69 8.13 2.66 -12.69
C THR A 69 7.08 3.73 -12.77
N ARG A 70 7.15 4.69 -11.85
CA ARG A 70 6.27 5.85 -11.81
C ARG A 70 7.08 7.08 -11.44
N THR A 71 6.88 8.17 -12.16
CA THR A 71 7.58 9.43 -11.90
C THR A 71 6.57 10.54 -11.71
N SER A 72 6.71 11.30 -10.63
CA SER A 72 5.91 12.48 -10.33
C SER A 72 6.82 13.71 -10.33
N ILE A 73 6.45 14.75 -11.09
CA ILE A 73 7.22 15.99 -11.19
C ILE A 73 6.37 17.14 -10.68
N GLY A 74 6.86 17.84 -9.66
CA GLY A 74 6.29 19.08 -9.14
C GLY A 74 7.13 20.29 -9.54
N PHE A 75 6.51 21.26 -10.21
CA PHE A 75 7.13 22.54 -10.56
C PHE A 75 6.61 23.65 -9.65
N TYR A 76 7.52 24.35 -8.99
CA TYR A 76 7.25 25.53 -8.19
C TYR A 76 8.12 26.70 -8.66
N VAL A 77 7.68 27.94 -8.40
CA VAL A 77 8.41 29.16 -8.83
C VAL A 77 9.87 29.18 -8.35
N VAL A 78 10.16 28.57 -7.20
CA VAL A 78 11.50 28.58 -6.56
C VAL A 78 12.09 27.18 -6.34
N ALA A 79 11.41 26.13 -6.79
CA ALA A 79 11.83 24.75 -6.54
C ALA A 79 11.25 23.78 -7.57
N ASN A 80 11.97 22.70 -7.83
CA ASN A 80 11.48 21.53 -8.55
C ASN A 80 11.65 20.30 -7.66
N GLU A 81 10.63 19.44 -7.67
CA GLU A 81 10.66 18.16 -6.97
C GLU A 81 10.38 17.04 -7.98
N ILE A 82 11.23 16.03 -8.04
CA ILE A 82 11.04 14.83 -8.86
C ILE A 82 11.03 13.63 -7.92
N ASP A 83 9.91 12.92 -7.87
CA ASP A 83 9.76 11.69 -7.11
C ASP A 83 9.65 10.52 -8.08
N GLY A 84 10.54 9.54 -7.96
CA GLY A 84 10.56 8.30 -8.72
C GLY A 84 10.24 7.11 -7.83
N TYR A 85 9.38 6.23 -8.31
CA TYR A 85 8.99 5.01 -7.62
C TYR A 85 9.25 3.82 -8.54
N SER A 86 9.94 2.81 -8.02
CA SER A 86 10.14 1.52 -8.68
C SER A 86 9.43 0.43 -7.89
N PHE A 87 8.68 -0.40 -8.58
CA PHE A 87 7.94 -1.52 -8.03
C PHE A 87 8.44 -2.81 -8.67
N ASN A 88 8.78 -3.79 -7.86
CA ASN A 88 9.00 -5.16 -8.31
C ASN A 88 7.95 -6.05 -7.65
N PHE A 89 7.06 -6.61 -8.46
CA PHE A 89 6.06 -7.55 -7.99
C PHE A 89 6.31 -8.93 -8.58
N VAL A 90 6.35 -9.94 -7.71
CA VAL A 90 6.52 -11.34 -8.10
C VAL A 90 5.44 -12.17 -7.43
N ALA A 91 4.85 -13.10 -8.16
CA ALA A 91 3.96 -14.13 -7.64
C ALA A 91 4.39 -15.51 -8.10
N GLN A 92 4.27 -16.50 -7.22
CA GLN A 92 4.57 -17.89 -7.49
C GLN A 92 3.46 -18.76 -6.93
N GLU A 93 3.01 -19.74 -7.71
CA GLU A 93 1.98 -20.68 -7.30
C GLU A 93 2.61 -22.04 -6.99
N LYS A 94 2.33 -22.56 -5.79
CA LYS A 94 2.80 -23.87 -5.35
C LYS A 94 1.74 -24.53 -4.48
N ASN A 95 1.37 -25.77 -4.81
CA ASN A 95 0.39 -26.56 -4.07
C ASN A 95 -0.98 -25.86 -3.91
N GLY A 96 -1.45 -25.16 -4.95
CA GLY A 96 -2.72 -24.42 -4.91
C GLY A 96 -2.72 -23.18 -4.03
N VAL A 97 -1.54 -22.70 -3.62
CA VAL A 97 -1.37 -21.43 -2.91
C VAL A 97 -0.47 -20.52 -3.73
N THR A 98 -0.97 -19.32 -4.04
CA THR A 98 -0.19 -18.27 -4.69
C THR A 98 0.46 -17.39 -3.64
N ARG A 99 1.79 -17.27 -3.69
CA ARG A 99 2.57 -16.39 -2.83
C ARG A 99 3.05 -15.20 -3.65
N SER A 100 2.82 -13.99 -3.14
CA SER A 100 3.32 -12.75 -3.75
C SER A 100 4.36 -12.08 -2.89
N ARG A 101 5.26 -11.34 -3.54
CA ARG A 101 6.19 -10.39 -2.95
C ARG A 101 6.09 -9.04 -3.67
N LEU A 102 6.03 -7.94 -2.91
CA LEU A 102 6.17 -6.59 -3.44
C LEU A 102 7.43 -5.93 -2.87
N GLU A 103 8.28 -5.40 -3.75
CA GLU A 103 9.33 -4.47 -3.38
C GLU A 103 9.05 -3.09 -3.94
N ILE A 104 9.36 -2.06 -3.13
CA ILE A 104 9.19 -0.66 -3.48
C ILE A 104 10.53 0.03 -3.22
N GLU A 105 11.00 0.79 -4.21
CA GLU A 105 12.12 1.71 -4.07
C GLU A 105 11.66 3.12 -4.39
N GLU A 106 12.09 4.08 -3.59
CA GLU A 106 11.70 5.48 -3.67
C GLU A 106 12.94 6.33 -3.91
N THR A 107 12.86 7.22 -4.89
CA THR A 107 13.89 8.19 -5.25
C THR A 107 13.26 9.58 -5.17
N GLU A 108 13.81 10.45 -4.34
CA GLU A 108 13.39 11.86 -4.25
C GLU A 108 14.55 12.74 -4.71
N ILE A 109 14.31 13.60 -5.68
CA ILE A 109 15.27 14.60 -6.16
C ILE A 109 14.65 15.98 -5.97
N ASN A 110 15.29 16.79 -5.13
CA ASN A 110 14.85 18.15 -4.86
C ASN A 110 15.88 19.15 -5.38
N GLN A 111 15.40 20.20 -6.04
CA GLN A 111 16.18 21.36 -6.48
C GLN A 111 15.48 22.62 -5.99
N SER A 112 16.20 23.52 -5.34
CA SER A 112 15.62 24.79 -4.88
C SER A 112 16.66 25.90 -4.82
N LEU A 113 16.21 27.14 -4.63
CA LEU A 113 17.11 28.26 -4.35
C LEU A 113 17.98 28.01 -3.09
N LEU A 114 17.45 27.29 -2.09
CA LEU A 114 18.18 26.94 -0.87
C LEU A 114 19.33 25.95 -1.16
N THR A 115 19.21 25.14 -2.20
CA THR A 115 20.29 24.28 -2.70
C THR A 115 21.15 24.96 -3.76
N LEU A 116 21.00 26.28 -3.95
CA LEU A 116 21.63 27.06 -5.01
C LEU A 116 21.39 26.47 -6.41
N GLY A 117 20.24 25.82 -6.60
CA GLY A 117 19.88 25.12 -7.84
C GLY A 117 20.54 23.76 -8.04
N LEU A 118 21.37 23.28 -7.10
CA LEU A 118 21.97 21.95 -7.18
C LEU A 118 20.93 20.87 -6.83
N PRO A 119 20.85 19.76 -7.60
CA PRO A 119 20.01 18.62 -7.24
C PRO A 119 20.54 17.91 -6.01
N VAL A 120 19.65 17.67 -5.05
CA VAL A 120 19.91 16.82 -3.88
C VAL A 120 18.96 15.63 -3.95
N GLY A 121 19.55 14.44 -4.05
CA GLY A 121 18.82 13.18 -4.16
C GLY A 121 18.84 12.37 -2.88
N LYS A 122 17.75 11.66 -2.60
CA LYS A 122 17.67 10.60 -1.58
C LYS A 122 17.04 9.37 -2.21
N ASN A 123 17.66 8.21 -1.99
CA ASN A 123 17.08 6.93 -2.34
C ASN A 123 16.71 6.18 -1.05
N GLY A 124 15.64 5.38 -1.10
CA GLY A 124 15.18 4.63 0.05
C GLY A 124 14.17 3.53 -0.29
N LYS A 125 13.71 2.86 0.76
CA LYS A 125 12.59 1.94 0.74
C LYS A 125 11.59 2.41 1.80
N PRO A 126 10.29 2.11 1.67
CA PRO A 126 9.34 2.42 2.72
C PRO A 126 9.78 1.79 4.04
N ASP A 127 9.85 2.61 5.09
CA ASP A 127 10.32 2.25 6.43
C ASP A 127 9.19 1.79 7.35
N HIS A 128 7.97 1.76 6.85
CA HIS A 128 6.77 1.42 7.60
C HIS A 128 5.85 0.41 6.88
N PRO A 129 5.11 -0.43 7.63
CA PRO A 129 4.30 -1.50 7.05
C PRO A 129 3.06 -1.00 6.29
N TYR A 130 2.52 0.16 6.66
CA TYR A 130 1.17 0.57 6.24
C TYR A 130 1.06 0.84 4.72
N VAL A 131 2.16 1.12 4.02
CA VAL A 131 2.15 1.25 2.55
C VAL A 131 1.88 -0.10 1.88
N TYR A 132 2.49 -1.17 2.40
CA TYR A 132 2.25 -2.54 1.97
C TYR A 132 0.85 -3.00 2.39
N GLU A 133 0.41 -2.65 3.60
CA GLU A 133 -0.95 -2.94 4.05
C GLU A 133 -2.01 -2.31 3.14
N LEU A 134 -1.82 -1.06 2.70
CA LEU A 134 -2.73 -0.40 1.76
C LEU A 134 -2.73 -1.10 0.40
N PHE A 135 -1.55 -1.40 -0.14
CA PHE A 135 -1.42 -2.12 -1.40
C PHE A 135 -2.17 -3.47 -1.36
N TYR A 136 -1.93 -4.28 -0.34
CA TYR A 136 -2.58 -5.59 -0.20
C TYR A 136 -4.07 -5.50 0.14
N ALA A 137 -4.52 -4.46 0.85
CA ALA A 137 -5.94 -4.22 1.06
C ALA A 137 -6.67 -3.93 -0.26
N ARG A 138 -6.05 -3.17 -1.16
CA ARG A 138 -6.57 -2.88 -2.51
C ARG A 138 -6.57 -4.11 -3.40
N MET A 139 -5.52 -4.92 -3.34
CA MET A 139 -5.50 -6.23 -4.01
C MET A 139 -6.67 -7.11 -3.54
N ALA A 140 -6.89 -7.20 -2.22
CA ALA A 140 -7.99 -8.00 -1.67
C ALA A 140 -9.37 -7.54 -2.17
N TYR A 141 -9.56 -6.24 -2.44
CA TYR A 141 -10.78 -5.76 -3.09
C TYR A 141 -10.89 -6.22 -4.54
N LEU A 142 -9.82 -6.08 -5.34
CA LEU A 142 -9.83 -6.46 -6.75
C LEU A 142 -9.99 -7.96 -6.95
N LEU A 143 -9.46 -8.77 -6.04
CA LEU A 143 -9.64 -10.22 -5.98
C LEU A 143 -11.02 -10.63 -5.42
N GLY A 144 -11.82 -9.69 -4.91
CA GLY A 144 -13.14 -9.97 -4.36
C GLY A 144 -13.15 -10.53 -2.92
N ASP A 145 -12.01 -10.62 -2.26
CA ASP A 145 -11.89 -11.02 -0.85
C ASP A 145 -12.42 -9.93 0.11
N LYS A 146 -12.49 -8.68 -0.36
CA LYS A 146 -13.04 -7.53 0.37
C LYS A 146 -14.08 -6.79 -0.46
N ALA A 147 -15.14 -6.34 0.21
CA ALA A 147 -16.25 -5.65 -0.44
C ALA A 147 -15.96 -4.18 -0.73
N GLU A 148 -15.06 -3.55 0.03
CA GLU A 148 -14.80 -2.12 0.01
C GLU A 148 -13.39 -1.79 -0.49
N TRP A 149 -13.29 -0.76 -1.33
CA TRP A 149 -12.01 -0.22 -1.79
C TRP A 149 -11.40 0.62 -0.67
N TYR A 150 -10.16 0.32 -0.31
CA TYR A 150 -9.50 1.05 0.77
C TYR A 150 -8.86 2.33 0.23
N ARG A 151 -9.42 3.47 0.64
CA ARG A 151 -9.06 4.77 0.09
C ARG A 151 -7.81 5.35 0.75
N CYS A 152 -7.12 6.22 0.03
CA CYS A 152 -5.95 6.90 0.56
C CYS A 152 -6.27 7.80 1.75
N ASP A 153 -7.33 8.60 1.67
CA ASP A 153 -7.74 9.47 2.78
C ASP A 153 -8.03 8.68 4.06
N ASP A 154 -8.69 7.53 3.92
CA ASP A 154 -9.01 6.63 5.04
C ASP A 154 -7.73 6.02 5.63
N ALA A 155 -6.81 5.58 4.77
CA ALA A 155 -5.56 4.97 5.18
C ALA A 155 -4.64 5.99 5.88
N VAL A 156 -4.47 7.19 5.31
CA VAL A 156 -3.68 8.29 5.87
C VAL A 156 -4.29 8.73 7.21
N SER A 157 -5.61 8.95 7.28
CA SER A 157 -6.29 9.36 8.51
C SER A 157 -6.13 8.33 9.62
N ARG A 158 -6.24 7.04 9.28
CA ARG A 158 -6.07 5.95 10.25
C ARG A 158 -4.63 5.85 10.76
N VAL A 159 -3.63 5.95 9.88
CA VAL A 159 -2.21 5.91 10.25
C VAL A 159 -1.86 7.14 11.09
N SER A 160 -2.25 8.34 10.64
CA SER A 160 -2.09 9.59 11.37
C SER A 160 -2.65 9.49 12.79
N ALA A 161 -3.90 9.05 12.95
CA ALA A 161 -4.54 8.88 14.25
C ALA A 161 -3.85 7.82 15.13
N ARG A 162 -3.39 6.72 14.54
CA ARG A 162 -2.73 5.63 15.27
C ARG A 162 -1.37 6.02 15.83
N TYR A 163 -0.60 6.83 15.10
CA TYR A 163 0.79 7.16 15.43
C TYR A 163 0.98 8.62 15.88
N GLY A 164 -0.08 9.44 15.89
CA GLY A 164 0.02 10.87 16.20
C GLY A 164 0.82 11.66 15.16
N LEU A 165 0.78 11.22 13.90
CA LEU A 165 1.54 11.80 12.78
C LEU A 165 0.68 12.79 11.97
N PRO A 166 1.27 13.66 11.14
CA PRO A 166 0.51 14.52 10.24
C PRO A 166 -0.42 13.73 9.31
N ASN A 167 -1.61 14.26 9.05
CA ASN A 167 -2.57 13.67 8.10
C ASN A 167 -2.20 14.04 6.66
N ASP A 168 -1.08 13.52 6.18
CA ASP A 168 -0.49 13.83 4.87
C ASP A 168 0.24 12.60 4.31
N ALA A 169 -0.16 12.13 3.12
CA ALA A 169 0.38 10.90 2.53
C ALA A 169 1.90 10.96 2.28
N ARG A 170 2.44 12.12 1.91
CA ARG A 170 3.88 12.30 1.65
C ARG A 170 4.66 12.21 2.96
N LYS A 171 4.21 12.90 4.01
CA LYS A 171 4.87 12.86 5.32
C LYS A 171 4.81 11.49 5.97
N LEU A 172 3.82 10.67 5.59
CA LEU A 172 3.72 9.28 5.99
C LEU A 172 4.48 8.33 5.06
N GLY A 173 5.12 8.75 3.96
CA GLY A 173 5.76 7.81 3.02
C GLY A 173 4.76 6.87 2.32
N MET A 174 3.53 7.34 2.12
CA MET A 174 2.47 6.61 1.40
C MET A 174 2.30 7.09 -0.04
N ALA A 175 3.09 8.07 -0.47
CA ALA A 175 3.00 8.67 -1.80
C ALA A 175 3.22 7.64 -2.92
N SER A 176 3.99 6.57 -2.69
CA SER A 176 4.18 5.48 -3.65
C SER A 176 2.89 4.72 -4.01
N ILE A 177 1.85 4.74 -3.18
CA ILE A 177 0.55 4.11 -3.52
C ILE A 177 -0.58 5.12 -3.64
N CYS A 178 -0.48 6.25 -2.94
CA CYS A 178 -1.52 7.28 -2.93
C CYS A 178 -1.37 8.37 -3.97
N GLY A 179 -0.26 8.39 -4.70
CA GLY A 179 0.05 9.52 -5.56
C GLY A 179 0.39 10.77 -4.75
N LYS A 180 0.99 11.75 -5.42
CA LYS A 180 1.30 13.06 -4.84
C LYS A 180 0.31 14.13 -5.27
N PHE A 181 -0.22 14.00 -6.49
CA PHE A 181 -1.08 14.97 -7.15
C PHE A 181 -2.31 14.33 -7.81
N SER A 182 -2.48 13.01 -7.67
CA SER A 182 -3.62 12.27 -8.22
C SER A 182 -4.65 12.04 -7.12
N ASP A 183 -5.92 12.31 -7.44
CA ASP A 183 -7.03 11.85 -6.62
C ASP A 183 -7.07 10.32 -6.60
N ASP A 184 -7.52 9.76 -5.49
CA ASP A 184 -7.63 8.31 -5.34
C ASP A 184 -8.63 7.72 -6.34
N ASN A 185 -8.11 7.06 -7.37
CA ASN A 185 -8.93 6.47 -8.42
C ASN A 185 -9.61 5.21 -7.90
N ILE A 186 -10.92 5.32 -7.68
CA ILE A 186 -11.74 4.16 -7.33
C ILE A 186 -11.94 3.34 -8.61
N PRO A 187 -11.60 2.03 -8.62
CA PRO A 187 -11.91 1.17 -9.75
C PRO A 187 -13.41 1.19 -10.04
N ASN A 188 -13.78 1.42 -11.30
CA ASN A 188 -15.19 1.34 -11.72
C ASN A 188 -15.72 -0.11 -11.53
N SER A 189 -17.03 -0.30 -11.50
CA SER A 189 -17.62 -1.64 -11.33
C SER A 189 -17.19 -2.66 -12.39
N THR A 190 -16.73 -2.19 -13.56
CA THR A 190 -16.25 -3.01 -14.68
C THR A 190 -14.81 -3.50 -14.46
N SER A 191 -13.97 -2.75 -13.73
CA SER A 191 -12.57 -3.09 -13.44
C SER A 191 -12.40 -4.15 -12.34
N LYS A 192 -13.49 -4.57 -11.68
CA LYS A 192 -13.50 -5.80 -10.86
C LYS A 192 -13.23 -7.06 -11.69
N LYS A 193 -13.53 -7.03 -12.99
CA LYS A 193 -13.03 -8.05 -13.91
C LYS A 193 -11.67 -7.58 -14.36
N VAL A 194 -10.65 -8.02 -13.63
CA VAL A 194 -9.28 -7.78 -14.04
C VAL A 194 -9.11 -8.49 -15.38
N ASP A 195 -8.94 -7.73 -16.46
CA ASP A 195 -8.70 -8.29 -17.78
C ASP A 195 -7.36 -9.04 -17.72
N LEU A 196 -7.45 -10.37 -17.77
CA LEU A 196 -6.29 -11.24 -17.88
C LEU A 196 -5.71 -11.02 -19.27
N PHE A 197 -4.48 -10.50 -19.32
CA PHE A 197 -3.71 -10.34 -20.56
C PHE A 197 -3.47 -11.68 -21.25
#